data_AF-A0A7X8PDU1-F1
#
_entry.id   AF-A0A7X8PDU1-F1
#
_cell.length_a   1.000
_cell.length_b   1.000
_cell.length_c   1.000
_cell.angle_alpha   90.00
_cell.angle_beta   90.00
_cell.angle_gamma   90.00
#
_symmetry.space_group_name_H-M   'P 1'
#
loop_
_entity.id
_entity.type
_entity.pdbx_description
1 polymer ?
#
loop_
_entity_poly.entity_id
_entity_poly.type
_entity_poly.pdbx_seq_one_letter_code
_entity_poly.pdbx_strand_id
1 'polypeptide(L)' 'MPDAETSQNPVTIARLQVEALIPPEKRGPGWDRHWRELEAYADAAMEGAVGDWTVNPRP' A
#
# COMPACT_ATOMS: atom_id res chain seq x y z
N MET A 1 -18.63 9.39 -17.97
CA MET A 1 -17.22 9.04 -17.83
C MET A 1 -17.06 8.51 -16.41
N PRO A 2 -16.75 7.23 -16.17
CA PRO A 2 -16.47 6.75 -14.83
C PRO A 2 -15.01 7.08 -14.52
N ASP A 3 -14.72 8.37 -14.30
CA ASP A 3 -13.38 8.80 -13.94
C ASP A 3 -13.15 8.47 -12.45
N ALA A 4 -12.16 7.63 -12.18
CA ALA A 4 -11.71 7.18 -10.87
C ALA A 4 -12.71 6.30 -10.10
N GLU A 5 -12.85 5.03 -10.50
CA GLU A 5 -12.79 4.00 -9.46
C GLU A 5 -11.48 4.26 -8.72
N THR A 6 -11.56 4.84 -7.53
CA THR A 6 -10.43 5.19 -6.67
C THR A 6 -9.41 4.07 -6.70
N SER A 7 -8.29 4.26 -7.42
CA SER A 7 -7.15 3.34 -7.37
C SER A 7 -6.70 3.30 -5.92
N GLN A 8 -7.21 2.32 -5.18
CA GLN A 8 -6.88 2.17 -3.76
C GLN A 8 -5.39 1.89 -3.66
N ASN A 9 -4.75 2.56 -2.71
CA ASN A 9 -3.34 2.36 -2.44
C ASN A 9 -3.03 0.87 -2.27
N PRO A 10 -2.15 0.28 -3.11
CA PRO A 10 -1.87 -1.15 -3.06
C PRO A 10 -1.28 -1.58 -1.72
N VAL A 11 -0.60 -0.67 -1.02
CA VAL A 11 -0.06 -0.91 0.33
C VAL A 11 -1.18 -1.02 1.35
N THR A 12 -2.23 -0.21 1.26
CA THR A 12 -3.38 -0.33 2.16
C THR A 12 -4.08 -1.68 1.99
N ILE A 13 -4.20 -2.19 0.75
CA ILE A 13 -4.74 -3.53 0.50
C ILE A 13 -3.84 -4.61 1.13
N ALA A 14 -2.52 -4.51 0.93
CA ALA A 14 -1.56 -5.44 1.54
C ALA A 14 -1.61 -5.40 3.07
N ARG A 15 -1.72 -4.20 3.66
CA ARG A 15 -1.85 -4.00 5.11
C ARG A 15 -3.03 -4.78 5.66
N LEU A 16 -4.20 -4.65 5.06
CA LEU A 16 -5.42 -5.34 5.51
C LEU A 16 -5.25 -6.87 5.48
N GLN A 17 -4.62 -7.40 4.43
CA GLN A 17 -4.35 -8.83 4.32
C GLN A 17 -3.37 -9.31 5.41
N VAL A 18 -2.29 -8.56 5.65
CA VAL A 18 -1.33 -8.89 6.70
C VAL A 18 -1.97 -8.77 8.08
N GLU A 19 -2.77 -7.74 8.34
CA GLU A 19 -3.45 -7.54 9.61
C GLU A 19 -4.49 -8.64 9.92
N ALA A 20 -5.09 -9.25 8.89
CA ALA A 20 -5.96 -10.41 9.04
C ALA A 20 -5.18 -11.67 9.47
N LEU A 21 -3.89 -11.77 9.13
CA LEU A 21 -3.01 -12.91 9.47
C LEU A 21 -2.21 -12.67 10.75
N ILE A 22 -1.89 -11.41 11.06
CA ILE A 22 -1.02 -11.00 12.17
C ILE A 22 -1.87 -10.27 13.22
N PRO A 23 -2.27 -10.96 14.31
CA PRO A 23 -3.02 -10.33 15.39
C PRO A 23 -2.17 -9.25 16.08
N PRO A 24 -2.80 -8.29 16.78
CA PRO A 24 -2.12 -7.15 17.41
C PRO A 24 -0.96 -7.54 18.34
N GLU A 25 -1.11 -8.66 19.05
CA GLU A 25 -0.13 -9.20 20.00
C GLU A 25 1.21 -9.58 19.35
N LYS A 26 1.20 -9.84 18.03
CA LYS A 26 2.39 -10.20 17.24
C LYS A 26 2.98 -9.01 16.48
N ARG A 27 2.39 -7.82 16.59
CA ARG A 27 2.85 -6.62 15.91
C ARG A 27 3.96 -5.98 16.74
N GLY A 28 5.15 -5.90 16.17
CA GLY A 28 6.32 -5.32 16.83
C GLY A 28 6.23 -3.79 16.98
N PRO A 29 7.12 -3.18 17.78
CA PRO A 29 7.22 -1.74 17.89
C PRO A 29 7.38 -1.07 16.52
N GLY A 30 6.60 -0.02 16.26
CA GLY A 30 6.66 0.72 15.00
C GLY A 30 5.83 0.13 13.84
N TRP A 31 5.05 -0.93 14.07
CA TRP A 31 4.17 -1.55 13.06
C TRP A 31 3.32 -0.53 12.30
N ASP A 32 2.52 0.27 13.01
CA ASP A 32 1.64 1.26 12.39
C ASP A 32 2.39 2.37 11.67
N ARG A 33 3.54 2.78 12.20
CA ARG A 33 4.40 3.80 11.59
C ARG A 33 4.96 3.28 10.26
N HIS A 34 5.42 2.05 10.23
CA HIS A 34 5.96 1.42 9.03
C HIS A 34 4.91 1.34 7.91
N TRP A 35 3.70 0.89 8.24
CA TRP A 35 2.61 0.84 7.26
C TRP A 35 2.23 2.23 6.74
N ARG A 36 2.12 3.23 7.63
CA ARG A 36 1.85 4.62 7.22
C ARG A 36 2.91 5.19 6.29
N GLU A 37 4.19 4.89 6.53
CA GLU A 37 5.27 5.34 5.67
C GLU A 37 5.14 4.70 4.27
N LEU A 38 4.90 3.39 4.20
CA LEU A 38 4.69 2.70 2.93
C LEU A 38 3.46 3.23 2.17
N GLU A 39 2.37 3.49 2.88
CA GLU A 39 1.15 4.09 2.30
C GLU A 39 1.49 5.45 1.68
N ALA A 40 2.18 6.33 2.41
CA ALA A 40 2.59 7.64 1.89
C ALA A 40 3.50 7.55 0.66
N TYR A 41 4.42 6.58 0.63
CA TYR A 41 5.27 6.35 -0.56
C TYR A 41 4.45 5.90 -1.77
N ALA A 42 3.49 4.99 -1.57
CA ALA A 42 2.64 4.50 -2.64
C ALA A 42 1.66 5.57 -3.13
N ASP A 43 1.11 6.39 -2.25
CA ASP A 43 0.30 7.56 -2.64
C ASP A 43 1.13 8.53 -3.49
N ALA A 44 2.36 8.86 -3.06
CA ALA A 44 3.25 9.71 -3.86
C ALA A 44 3.59 9.11 -5.23
N ALA A 45 3.74 7.78 -5.32
CA ALA A 45 3.96 7.10 -6.60
C ALA A 45 2.72 7.14 -7.50
N MET A 46 1.52 6.91 -6.94
CA MET A 46 0.25 6.97 -7.68
C MET A 46 -0.10 8.40 -8.14
N GLU A 47 0.29 9.42 -7.36
CA GLU A 47 0.17 10.84 -7.73
C GLU A 47 1.17 11.25 -8.83
N GLY A 48 2.01 10.33 -9.31
CA GLY A 48 3.00 10.59 -10.35
C GLY A 48 4.24 11.33 -9.87
N ALA A 49 4.44 11.46 -8.55
CA ALA A 49 5.62 12.09 -7.96
C ALA A 49 6.83 11.14 -7.86
N VAL A 50 6.62 9.83 -8.00
CA VAL A 50 7.68 8.81 -8.01
C VAL A 50 7.47 7.92 -9.24
N GLY A 51 8.47 7.86 -10.13
CA GLY A 51 8.36 7.25 -11.47
C GLY A 51 7.87 5.80 -11.51
N ASP A 52 7.37 5.40 -12.69
CA ASP A 52 6.69 4.14 -13.05
C ASP A 52 7.11 2.90 -12.24
N TRP A 53 6.25 2.50 -11.29
CA TRP A 53 6.37 1.26 -10.49
C TRP A 53 5.60 0.09 -11.10
N THR A 54 5.30 0.10 -12.40
CA THR A 54 4.64 -1.03 -13.06
C THR A 54 5.57 -2.24 -13.05
N VAL A 55 5.47 -3.08 -12.02
CA VAL A 55 6.06 -4.42 -12.01
C VAL A 55 5.21 -5.24 -12.99
N ASN A 56 5.58 -5.19 -14.27
CA ASN A 56 4.88 -5.91 -15.32
C ASN A 56 5.06 -7.42 -15.08
N PRO A 57 4.01 -8.18 -14.71
CA PRO A 57 4.14 -9.64 -14.65
C PRO A 57 4.27 -10.13 -16.10
N ARG A 58 5.50 -10.47 -16.49
CA ARG A 58 5.77 -11.04 -17.82
C ARG A 58 5.06 -12.41 -17.94
N PRO A 59 4.43 -12.73 -19.08
CA PRO A 59 3.84 -14.04 -19.35
C PRO A 59 4.88 -15.16 -19.44
#